data_AF-A0A534G432-F1
#
_entry.id   AF-A0A534G432-F1
#
_cell.length_a   1.000
_cell.length_b   1.000
_cell.length_c   1.000
_cell.angle_alpha   90.00
_cell.angle_beta   90.00
_cell.angle_gamma   90.00
#
_symmetry.space_group_name_H-M   'P 1'
#
loop_
_entity.id
_entity.type
_entity.pdbx_description
1 polymer ?
#
loop_
_entity_poly.entity_id
_entity_poly.type
_entity_poly.pdbx_seq_one_letter_code
_entity_poly.pdbx_strand_id
1 'polypeptide(L)'
;MAGARDHREPVWKEGRNAIFVVFDEGNGPLTCNYNPDAKPPVDVIPGTLLPGPDCYRPNNFNDEVGMIVITNYGLRGQVDRRFYSHYSLLKTVEAAFGLPFLGHAADPTTHTLAPLLAPAY
;
A
#
# COMPACT_ATOMS: atom_id res chain seq x y z
N MET A 1 1.60 -6.69 -19.90
CA MET A 1 2.63 -5.69 -19.60
C MET A 1 2.07 -4.30 -19.87
N ALA A 2 1.48 -3.66 -18.85
CA ALA A 2 1.00 -2.28 -18.91
C ALA A 2 1.89 -1.46 -17.96
N GLY A 3 2.95 -0.87 -18.51
CA GLY A 3 3.94 -0.17 -17.68
C GLY A 3 5.01 0.47 -18.55
N ALA A 4 4.66 1.53 -19.27
CA ALA A 4 5.63 2.43 -19.93
C ALA A 4 4.97 3.66 -20.59
N ARG A 5 3.75 4.06 -20.19
CA ARG A 5 3.13 5.30 -20.73
C ARG A 5 3.28 6.45 -19.76
N ASP A 6 2.92 6.24 -18.50
CA ASP A 6 2.80 7.21 -17.39
C ASP A 6 3.97 8.19 -17.11
N HIS A 7 5.18 7.92 -17.60
CA HIS A 7 6.32 8.85 -17.48
C HIS A 7 6.53 9.75 -18.70
N ARG A 8 5.71 9.61 -19.74
CA ARG A 8 5.86 10.33 -21.02
C ARG A 8 4.88 11.49 -21.16
N GLU A 9 3.83 11.51 -20.36
CA GLU A 9 2.77 12.51 -20.39
C GLU A 9 3.30 13.87 -19.94
N PRO A 10 2.92 14.97 -20.62
CA PRO A 10 3.33 16.32 -20.24
C PRO A 10 3.00 16.65 -18.78
N VAL A 11 1.84 16.18 -18.28
CA VAL A 11 1.43 16.40 -16.89
C VAL A 11 2.45 15.83 -15.90
N TRP A 12 2.98 14.61 -16.15
CA TRP A 12 4.01 14.00 -15.31
C TRP A 12 5.37 14.71 -15.41
N LYS A 13 5.65 15.44 -16.48
CA LYS A 13 6.93 16.16 -16.62
C LYS A 13 6.91 17.55 -16.02
N GLU A 14 5.79 18.25 -16.15
CA GLU A 14 5.68 19.69 -15.83
C GLU A 14 4.94 19.94 -14.51
N GLY A 15 4.12 18.99 -14.05
CA GLY A 15 3.37 19.10 -12.79
C GLY A 15 4.15 18.65 -11.55
N ARG A 16 3.51 18.72 -10.38
CA ARG A 16 3.94 18.05 -9.14
C ARG A 16 3.01 16.87 -8.89
N ASN A 17 3.41 15.70 -9.36
CA ASN A 17 2.56 14.52 -9.39
C ASN A 17 3.03 13.49 -8.38
N ALA A 18 2.06 12.81 -7.77
CA ALA A 18 2.28 11.68 -6.90
C ALA A 18 1.34 10.55 -7.34
N ILE A 19 1.90 9.35 -7.46
CA ILE A 19 1.15 8.10 -7.63
C ILE A 19 1.28 7.34 -6.31
N PHE A 20 0.13 6.96 -5.77
CA PHE A 20 0.05 6.13 -4.57
C PHE A 20 -0.27 4.71 -5.01
N VAL A 21 0.62 3.77 -4.68
CA VAL A 21 0.38 2.34 -4.85
C VAL A 21 0.13 1.76 -3.47
N VAL A 22 -1.08 1.28 -3.25
CA VAL A 22 -1.54 0.71 -1.98
C VAL A 22 -2.37 -0.53 -2.27
N PHE A 23 -2.33 -1.49 -1.36
CA PHE A 23 -3.19 -2.67 -1.41
C PHE A 23 -4.40 -2.46 -0.50
N ASP A 24 -5.56 -2.98 -0.91
CA ASP A 24 -6.77 -3.01 -0.10
C ASP A 24 -6.62 -3.97 1.08
N GLU A 25 -6.04 -5.15 0.86
CA GLU A 25 -5.72 -6.12 1.91
C GLU A 25 -4.24 -6.53 1.93
N GLY A 26 -3.79 -6.95 3.12
CA GLY A 26 -2.48 -7.56 3.29
C GLY A 26 -2.44 -8.99 2.74
N ASN A 27 -1.36 -9.71 2.99
CA ASN A 27 -1.08 -10.97 2.29
C ASN A 27 -1.92 -12.18 2.77
N GLY A 28 -3.10 -11.95 3.35
CA GLY A 28 -3.89 -13.01 3.96
C GLY A 28 -3.06 -13.81 4.97
N PRO A 29 -3.24 -15.13 5.09
CA PRO A 29 -2.75 -15.94 6.20
C PRO A 29 -1.24 -15.86 6.42
N LEU A 30 -0.78 -15.17 7.47
CA LEU A 30 0.62 -15.22 7.90
C LEU A 30 0.94 -16.39 8.83
N THR A 31 -0.08 -17.15 9.23
CA THR A 31 0.06 -18.12 10.33
C THR A 31 -0.28 -19.56 9.94
N CYS A 32 -0.67 -19.83 8.69
CA CYS A 32 -0.79 -21.21 8.21
C CYS A 32 0.49 -21.66 7.49
N ASN A 33 0.79 -22.95 7.53
CA ASN A 33 2.04 -23.52 7.00
C ASN A 33 1.95 -23.73 5.48
N TYR A 34 1.49 -22.71 4.76
CA TYR A 34 1.31 -22.74 3.31
C TYR A 34 2.65 -22.65 2.58
N ASN A 35 3.01 -23.71 1.87
CA ASN A 35 4.17 -23.72 0.99
C ASN A 35 3.89 -24.55 -0.27
N PRO A 36 3.54 -23.92 -1.40
CA PRO A 36 3.26 -24.62 -2.65
C PRO A 36 4.54 -25.16 -3.33
N ASP A 37 5.70 -24.63 -2.97
CA ASP A 37 7.00 -25.01 -3.53
C ASP A 37 7.70 -26.13 -2.72
N ALA A 38 7.15 -26.52 -1.57
CA ALA A 38 7.63 -27.65 -0.79
C ALA A 38 7.44 -29.00 -1.51
N LYS A 39 8.20 -30.02 -1.09
CA LYS A 39 8.12 -31.38 -1.64
C LYS A 39 7.90 -32.40 -0.51
N PRO A 40 6.66 -32.87 -0.27
CA PRO A 40 5.42 -32.51 -0.97
C PRO A 40 4.94 -31.08 -0.64
N PRO A 41 4.06 -30.48 -1.48
CA PRO A 41 3.41 -29.21 -1.16
C PRO A 41 2.72 -29.27 0.20
N VAL A 42 2.79 -28.18 0.97
CA VAL A 42 2.24 -28.10 2.33
C VAL A 42 1.04 -27.15 2.33
N ASP A 43 -0.06 -27.61 2.94
CA ASP A 43 -1.33 -26.89 3.09
C ASP A 43 -1.86 -26.27 1.77
N VAL A 44 -1.70 -27.00 0.67
CA VAL A 44 -2.21 -26.64 -0.66
C VAL A 44 -3.46 -27.47 -0.97
N ILE A 45 -4.53 -26.82 -1.42
CA ILE A 45 -5.72 -27.55 -1.89
C ILE A 45 -5.33 -28.38 -3.13
N PRO A 46 -5.57 -29.71 -3.13
CA PRO A 46 -5.17 -30.59 -4.23
C PRO A 46 -5.63 -30.05 -5.60
N GLY A 47 -4.69 -29.92 -6.53
CA GLY A 47 -4.96 -29.42 -7.89
C GLY A 47 -4.98 -27.89 -8.02
N THR A 48 -4.61 -27.14 -7.00
CA THR A 48 -4.55 -25.66 -7.02
C THR A 48 -3.22 -25.13 -6.48
N LEU A 49 -3.03 -23.80 -6.54
CA LEU A 49 -2.00 -23.06 -5.79
C LEU A 49 -2.66 -22.22 -4.69
N LEU A 50 -3.77 -22.69 -4.13
CA LEU A 50 -4.48 -21.99 -3.07
C LEU A 50 -4.17 -22.63 -1.72
N PRO A 51 -4.01 -21.82 -0.67
CA PRO A 51 -3.86 -22.32 0.69
C PRO A 51 -5.12 -23.06 1.15
N GLY A 52 -4.95 -23.97 2.12
CA GLY A 52 -6.03 -24.70 2.77
C GLY A 52 -7.11 -23.79 3.39
N PRO A 53 -8.35 -24.27 3.59
CA PRO A 53 -9.45 -23.45 4.13
C PRO A 53 -9.18 -22.83 5.52
N ASP A 54 -8.34 -23.47 6.33
CA ASP A 54 -7.93 -23.02 7.65
C ASP A 54 -7.04 -21.77 7.61
N CYS A 55 -6.34 -21.54 6.50
CA CYS A 55 -5.59 -20.32 6.24
C CYS A 55 -6.53 -19.08 6.21
N TYR A 56 -7.78 -19.22 5.79
CA TYR A 56 -8.73 -18.09 5.73
C TYR A 56 -9.47 -17.81 7.06
N ARG A 57 -9.01 -18.36 8.18
CA ARG A 57 -9.63 -18.08 9.50
C ARG A 57 -9.29 -16.66 9.98
N PRO A 58 -10.23 -15.96 10.65
CA PRO A 58 -10.04 -14.57 11.10
C PRO A 58 -8.75 -14.30 11.90
N ASN A 59 -8.29 -15.27 12.70
CA ASN A 59 -7.09 -15.17 13.52
C ASN A 59 -5.77 -15.28 12.72
N ASN A 60 -5.84 -15.54 11.42
CA ASN A 60 -4.68 -15.76 10.56
C ASN A 60 -4.39 -14.58 9.63
N PHE A 61 -5.29 -13.61 9.50
CA PHE A 61 -5.10 -12.46 8.61
C PHE A 61 -4.04 -11.49 9.15
N ASN A 62 -3.19 -11.01 8.24
CA ASN A 62 -2.41 -9.80 8.41
C ASN A 62 -2.90 -8.75 7.42
N ASP A 63 -3.32 -7.60 7.95
CA ASP A 63 -3.80 -6.47 7.16
C ASP A 63 -2.73 -5.40 6.96
N GLU A 64 -1.46 -5.71 7.27
CA GLU A 64 -0.34 -4.86 6.88
C GLU A 64 -0.15 -4.91 5.36
N VAL A 65 -0.27 -3.74 4.74
CA VAL A 65 -0.22 -3.57 3.29
C VAL A 65 1.01 -2.79 2.86
N GLY A 66 1.50 -3.10 1.67
CA GLY A 66 2.52 -2.27 1.02
C GLY A 66 1.97 -0.90 0.66
N MET A 67 2.74 0.15 0.97
CA MET A 67 2.45 1.52 0.57
C MET A 67 3.67 2.13 -0.11
N ILE A 68 3.53 2.50 -1.38
CA ILE A 68 4.59 3.16 -2.16
C ILE A 68 4.06 4.49 -2.68
N VAL A 69 4.87 5.54 -2.52
CA VAL A 69 4.61 6.85 -3.11
C VAL A 69 5.66 7.11 -4.18
N ILE A 70 5.21 7.31 -5.41
CA ILE A 70 6.07 7.63 -6.56
C ILE A 70 5.81 9.07 -6.93
N THR A 71 6.82 9.93 -6.83
CA THR A 71 6.71 11.34 -7.20
C THR A 71 7.68 11.70 -8.32
N ASN A 72 7.33 12.71 -9.12
CA ASN A 72 8.25 13.30 -10.11
C ASN A 72 9.08 14.46 -9.53
N TYR A 73 8.83 14.88 -8.29
CA TYR A 73 9.39 16.07 -7.67
C TYR A 73 10.05 15.83 -6.30
N GLY A 74 9.82 14.66 -5.69
CA GLY A 74 10.22 14.38 -4.32
C GLY A 74 11.59 13.72 -4.20
N LEU A 75 12.07 13.64 -2.96
CA LEU A 75 13.26 12.88 -2.60
C LEU A 75 13.07 11.39 -2.94
N ARG A 76 14.13 10.77 -3.48
CA ARG A 76 14.12 9.35 -3.84
C ARG A 76 14.59 8.49 -2.67
N GLY A 77 14.14 7.23 -2.64
CA GLY A 77 14.58 6.23 -1.66
C GLY A 77 14.19 6.53 -0.21
N GLN A 78 13.20 7.39 0.00
CA GLN A 78 12.70 7.71 1.34
C GLN A 78 11.89 6.54 1.90
N VAL A 79 12.11 6.25 3.18
CA VAL A 79 11.32 5.29 3.96
C VAL A 79 10.88 5.99 5.23
N ASP A 80 9.57 6.09 5.43
CA ASP A 80 8.99 6.56 6.68
C ASP A 80 8.46 5.36 7.48
N ARG A 81 8.82 5.29 8.76
CA ARG A 81 8.52 4.17 9.65
C ARG A 81 7.35 4.45 10.60
N ARG A 82 6.70 5.62 10.48
CA ARG A 82 5.48 5.90 11.23
C ARG A 82 4.37 4.92 10.82
N PHE A 83 3.48 4.64 11.75
CA PHE A 83 2.30 3.85 11.46
C PHE A 83 1.37 4.61 10.51
N TYR A 84 0.89 3.92 9.48
CA TYR A 84 -0.03 4.43 8.49
C TYR A 84 -1.18 3.46 8.27
N SER A 85 -2.35 3.99 7.93
CA SER A 85 -3.54 3.22 7.53
C SER A 85 -4.10 3.78 6.23
N HIS A 86 -5.15 3.17 5.66
CA HIS A 86 -5.86 3.75 4.50
C HIS A 86 -6.39 5.16 4.77
N TYR A 87 -6.72 5.49 6.03
CA TYR A 87 -7.11 6.84 6.42
C TYR A 87 -5.96 7.85 6.34
N SER A 88 -4.71 7.41 6.40
CA SER A 88 -3.55 8.29 6.18
C SER A 88 -3.48 8.79 4.73
N LEU A 89 -3.84 7.94 3.75
CA LEU A 89 -3.96 8.37 2.36
C LEU A 89 -5.11 9.36 2.21
N LEU A 90 -6.28 9.06 2.77
CA LEU A 90 -7.44 9.96 2.74
C LEU A 90 -7.10 11.33 3.35
N LYS A 91 -6.53 11.35 4.56
CA LYS A 91 -6.09 12.58 5.23
C LYS A 91 -5.09 13.37 4.41
N THR A 92 -4.19 12.69 3.69
CA THR A 92 -3.20 13.34 2.82
C THR A 92 -3.87 14.08 1.67
N VAL A 93 -4.84 13.44 1.01
CA VAL A 93 -5.61 14.06 -0.08
C VAL A 93 -6.44 15.22 0.46
N GLU A 94 -7.20 15.01 1.54
CA GLU A 94 -8.04 16.05 2.13
C GLU A 94 -7.21 17.28 2.55
N ALA A 95 -6.07 17.06 3.23
CA ALA A 95 -5.18 18.14 3.64
C ALA A 95 -4.56 18.88 2.45
N ALA A 96 -4.18 18.17 1.38
CA ALA A 96 -3.57 18.78 0.19
C ALA A 96 -4.54 19.68 -0.58
N PHE A 97 -5.84 19.34 -0.56
CA PHE A 97 -6.89 20.09 -1.25
C PHE A 97 -7.69 21.04 -0.34
N GLY A 98 -7.33 21.13 0.95
CA GLY A 98 -8.04 21.99 1.91
C GLY A 98 -9.47 21.53 2.20
N LEU A 99 -9.73 20.22 2.13
CA LEU A 99 -11.03 19.62 2.39
C LEU A 99 -11.20 19.27 3.88
N PRO A 100 -12.43 19.25 4.40
CA PRO A 100 -12.72 18.69 5.72
C PRO A 100 -12.33 17.20 5.80
N PHE A 101 -11.91 16.73 6.98
CA PHE A 101 -11.54 15.34 7.19
C PHE A 101 -12.75 14.44 7.43
N LEU A 102 -12.80 13.30 6.74
CA LEU A 102 -13.84 12.29 6.89
C LEU A 102 -13.38 11.09 7.75
N GLY A 103 -14.24 10.64 8.65
CA GLY A 103 -14.02 9.46 9.48
C GLY A 103 -12.71 9.53 10.27
N HIS A 104 -11.95 8.44 10.29
CA HIS A 104 -10.69 8.34 11.03
C HIS A 104 -9.53 9.15 10.43
N ALA A 105 -9.71 9.83 9.28
CA ALA A 105 -8.74 10.82 8.82
C ALA A 105 -8.63 11.99 9.83
N ALA A 106 -9.72 12.31 10.53
CA ALA A 106 -9.79 13.37 11.53
C ALA A 106 -9.06 13.02 12.83
N ASP A 107 -8.74 11.75 13.07
CA ASP A 107 -8.13 11.31 14.33
C ASP A 107 -6.75 11.96 14.53
N PRO A 108 -6.39 12.33 15.77
CA PRO A 108 -5.11 12.97 16.08
C PRO A 108 -3.92 12.03 15.85
N THR A 109 -4.15 10.72 15.85
CA THR A 109 -3.16 9.68 15.63
C THR A 109 -2.98 9.32 14.15
N THR A 110 -3.90 9.75 13.27
CA THR A 110 -3.76 9.50 11.82
C THR A 110 -2.78 10.52 11.23
N HIS A 111 -1.63 10.03 10.76
CA HIS A 111 -0.60 10.87 10.13
C HIS A 111 -0.84 11.01 8.62
N THR A 112 -0.49 12.16 8.06
CA THR A 112 -0.37 12.33 6.60
C THR A 112 0.93 11.73 6.10
N LEU A 113 0.93 11.35 4.81
CA LEU A 113 2.09 10.87 4.06
C LEU A 113 3.05 12.01 3.66
N ALA A 114 2.91 13.20 4.24
CA ALA A 114 3.63 14.40 3.80
C ALA A 114 5.17 14.24 3.71
N PRO A 115 5.86 13.51 4.60
CA PRO A 115 7.30 13.28 4.43
C PRO A 115 7.70 12.50 3.18
N LEU A 116 6.81 11.66 2.64
CA LEU A 116 7.04 10.97 1.36
C LEU A 116 6.77 11.86 0.14
N LEU A 117 6.19 13.04 0.36
CA LEU A 117 5.85 14.05 -0.63
C LEU A 117 6.77 15.28 -0.54
N ALA A 118 7.84 15.24 0.25
CA ALA A 118 8.76 16.37 0.38
C ALA A 118 9.57 16.58 -0.92
N PRO A 119 9.62 17.81 -1.47
CA PRO A 119 10.36 18.10 -2.69
C PRO A 119 11.86 17.91 -2.49
N ALA A 120 12.56 17.48 -3.54
CA ALA A 120 14.01 17.56 -3.62
C ALA A 120 14.40 19.01 -3.96
N TYR A 121 15.01 19.73 -3.02
CA TYR A 121 15.55 21.08 -3.26
C TYR A 121 16.92 20.99 -3.94
#